data_AF-A0A438B320-F1
#
_entry.id   AF-A0A438B320-F1
#
_cell.length_a   1.000
_cell.length_b   1.000
_cell.length_c   1.000
_cell.angle_alpha   90.00
_cell.angle_beta   90.00
_cell.angle_gamma   90.00
#
_symmetry.space_group_name_H-M   'P 1'
#
loop_
_entity.id
_entity.type
_entity.pdbx_description
1 polymer ?
#
loop_
_entity_poly.entity_id
_entity_poly.type
_entity_poly.pdbx_seq_one_letter_code
_entity_poly.pdbx_strand_id
1 'polypeptide(L)'
;MKRTATAIALTAAALVLGGCSSSDADSSASCANPRPIDNPDIAAAGSSVQLSDGASVIAGHYRKIGDNKPGMYGASIEICDPSLKSADDLRPIATEYAKALKASPIAEQIDTVWVASYQVDGQDVVNEVKLKDPDFQMHLWNGRVV
;
A
#
# COMPACT_ATOMS: atom_id res chain seq x y z
N MET A 1 73.16 4.21 10.56
CA MET A 1 72.03 3.91 11.48
C MET A 1 71.08 5.10 11.51
N LYS A 2 69.78 4.80 11.68
CA LYS A 2 68.59 5.69 11.81
C LYS A 2 67.85 6.04 10.51
N ARG A 3 66.69 5.37 10.40
CA ARG A 3 65.57 5.54 9.46
C ARG A 3 64.64 6.64 9.95
N THR A 4 63.98 7.38 9.05
CA THR A 4 62.59 7.91 9.15
C THR A 4 62.29 8.63 7.81
N ALA A 5 61.44 8.11 6.90
CA ALA A 5 59.96 8.12 6.86
C ALA A 5 59.39 9.55 6.82
N THR A 6 58.43 10.01 6.01
CA THR A 6 57.55 9.53 4.91
C THR A 6 56.76 10.79 4.46
N ALA A 7 56.38 10.94 3.19
CA ALA A 7 55.04 11.45 2.78
C ALA A 7 54.93 11.58 1.26
N ILE A 8 53.93 10.89 0.70
CA ILE A 8 53.47 10.93 -0.69
C ILE A 8 52.07 11.57 -0.68
N ALA A 9 51.77 12.45 -1.64
CA ALA A 9 50.40 12.81 -2.05
C ALA A 9 50.46 13.19 -3.55
N LEU A 10 50.16 12.26 -4.48
CA LEU A 10 48.86 11.93 -5.08
C LEU A 10 48.23 13.06 -5.91
N THR A 11 48.57 13.05 -7.20
CA THR A 11 47.96 13.79 -8.31
C THR A 11 46.58 13.26 -8.65
N ALA A 12 45.62 14.17 -8.80
CA ALA A 12 44.28 13.92 -9.31
C ALA A 12 44.29 13.70 -10.83
N ALA A 13 43.54 12.71 -11.33
CA ALA A 13 43.21 12.54 -12.73
C ALA A 13 41.71 12.26 -12.86
N ALA A 14 41.00 13.14 -13.56
CA ALA A 14 39.59 13.03 -13.89
C ALA A 14 39.41 12.09 -15.09
N LEU A 15 38.49 11.12 -14.99
CA LEU A 15 38.03 10.27 -16.09
C LEU A 15 36.60 10.65 -16.43
N VAL A 16 36.42 11.16 -17.64
CA VAL A 16 35.13 11.39 -18.30
C VAL A 16 34.67 10.07 -18.91
N LEU A 17 33.50 9.57 -18.51
CA LEU A 17 32.81 8.47 -19.16
C LEU A 17 31.43 8.96 -19.61
N GLY A 18 31.28 9.17 -20.92
CA GLY A 18 29.98 9.22 -21.58
C GLY A 18 29.43 7.80 -21.70
N GLY A 19 28.26 7.57 -21.14
CA GLY A 19 27.55 6.29 -21.15
C GLY A 19 26.16 6.45 -21.74
N CYS A 20 25.81 5.54 -22.64
CA CYS A 20 24.57 5.43 -23.40
C CYS A 20 23.31 5.55 -22.53
N SER A 21 22.39 6.45 -22.89
CA SER A 21 21.01 6.37 -22.41
C SER A 21 20.24 5.41 -23.32
N SER A 22 20.24 4.12 -22.97
CA SER A 22 19.16 3.23 -23.37
C SER A 22 17.87 3.82 -22.81
N SER A 23 16.99 4.29 -23.70
CA SER A 23 15.59 4.54 -23.33
C SER A 23 14.90 3.19 -23.32
N ASP A 24 15.14 2.41 -22.26
CA ASP A 24 14.17 1.42 -21.85
C ASP A 24 12.93 2.22 -21.46
N ALA A 25 11.85 2.05 -22.20
CA ALA A 25 10.55 2.49 -21.77
C ALA A 25 10.24 1.66 -20.51
N ASP A 26 10.59 2.21 -19.35
CA ASP A 26 10.04 1.79 -18.08
C ASP A 26 8.51 1.91 -18.24
N SER A 27 7.83 0.79 -18.48
CA SER A 27 6.43 0.63 -18.11
C SER A 27 6.38 0.78 -16.59
N SER A 28 6.45 2.03 -16.14
CA SER A 28 6.47 2.40 -14.74
C SER A 28 5.05 2.24 -14.24
N ALA A 29 4.75 1.02 -13.78
CA ALA A 29 3.57 0.76 -12.98
C ALA A 29 3.45 1.87 -11.92
N SER A 30 2.41 2.69 -12.06
CA SER A 30 2.26 3.97 -11.38
C SER A 30 1.09 3.91 -10.40
N CYS A 31 1.10 4.78 -9.40
CA CYS A 31 -0.06 4.91 -8.54
C CYS A 31 -1.19 5.60 -9.30
N ALA A 32 -2.40 5.04 -9.21
CA ALA A 32 -3.57 5.75 -9.70
C ALA A 32 -3.75 7.07 -8.93
N ASN A 33 -4.36 8.06 -9.59
CA ASN A 33 -4.68 9.33 -8.96
C ASN A 33 -5.56 9.10 -7.73
N PRO A 34 -5.21 9.66 -6.56
CA PRO A 34 -6.03 9.55 -5.36
C PRO A 34 -7.44 10.10 -5.60
N ARG A 35 -8.44 9.41 -5.03
CA ARG A 35 -9.84 9.80 -5.03
C ARG A 35 -10.26 10.16 -3.60
N PRO A 36 -11.17 11.14 -3.44
CA PRO A 36 -11.70 11.47 -2.12
C PRO A 36 -12.30 10.27 -1.39
N ILE A 37 -12.11 10.23 -0.07
CA ILE A 37 -12.75 9.28 0.83
C ILE A 37 -13.88 10.01 1.53
N ASP A 38 -15.11 9.79 1.08
CA ASP A 38 -16.28 10.57 1.53
C ASP A 38 -16.69 10.25 2.97
N ASN A 39 -16.36 9.05 3.46
CA ASN A 39 -16.64 8.66 4.84
C ASN A 39 -15.45 9.06 5.76
N PRO A 40 -15.66 9.96 6.74
CA PRO A 40 -14.58 10.46 7.59
C PRO A 40 -13.97 9.38 8.50
N ASP A 41 -14.74 8.37 8.92
CA ASP A 41 -14.23 7.27 9.73
C ASP A 41 -13.33 6.33 8.91
N ILE A 42 -13.66 6.10 7.64
CA ILE A 42 -12.77 5.39 6.70
C ILE A 42 -11.50 6.22 6.45
N ALA A 43 -11.61 7.54 6.27
CA ALA A 43 -10.46 8.41 6.07
C ALA A 43 -9.53 8.42 7.29
N ALA A 44 -10.10 8.46 8.50
CA ALA A 44 -9.36 8.39 9.75
C ALA A 44 -8.64 7.05 9.92
N ALA A 45 -9.33 5.93 9.68
CA ALA A 45 -8.71 4.61 9.67
C ALA A 45 -7.60 4.51 8.61
N GLY A 46 -7.88 5.00 7.40
CA GLY A 46 -6.95 5.13 6.27
C GLY A 46 -5.62 5.79 6.65
N SER A 47 -5.71 6.89 7.40
CA SER A 47 -4.56 7.72 7.79
C SER A 47 -3.82 7.21 9.02
N SER A 48 -4.43 6.32 9.81
CA SER A 48 -3.86 5.81 11.06
C SER A 48 -2.85 4.66 10.86
N VAL A 49 -2.94 3.97 9.72
CA VAL A 49 -2.05 2.84 9.40
C VAL A 49 -0.77 3.36 8.76
N GLN A 50 0.36 2.95 9.30
CA GLN A 50 1.67 3.28 8.74
C GLN A 50 1.91 2.44 7.49
N LEU A 51 2.16 3.13 6.38
CA LEU A 51 2.56 2.50 5.13
C LEU A 51 4.07 2.61 4.93
N SER A 52 4.60 1.78 4.04
CA SER A 52 6.00 1.82 3.62
C SER A 52 6.33 3.12 2.89
N ASP A 53 7.61 3.47 2.79
CA ASP A 53 8.05 4.65 2.04
C ASP A 53 7.66 4.53 0.56
N GLY A 54 6.97 5.56 0.04
CA GLY A 54 6.46 5.57 -1.33
C GLY A 54 5.10 4.90 -1.51
N ALA A 55 4.53 4.30 -0.45
CA ALA A 55 3.15 3.84 -0.46
C ALA A 55 2.17 4.93 -0.02
N SER A 56 0.94 4.86 -0.53
CA SER A 56 -0.11 5.84 -0.23
C SER A 56 -1.50 5.22 -0.25
N VAL A 57 -2.42 5.79 0.52
CA VAL A 57 -3.85 5.52 0.36
C VAL A 57 -4.36 6.31 -0.84
N ILE A 58 -4.98 5.62 -1.79
CA ILE A 58 -5.50 6.23 -3.02
C ILE A 58 -7.02 6.30 -3.04
N ALA A 59 -7.73 5.45 -2.29
CA ALA A 59 -9.17 5.60 -2.11
C ALA A 59 -9.67 4.83 -0.89
N GLY A 60 -10.91 5.12 -0.51
CA GLY A 60 -11.64 4.41 0.52
C GLY A 60 -13.12 4.49 0.21
N HIS A 61 -13.85 3.41 0.48
CA HIS A 61 -15.28 3.35 0.20
C HIS A 61 -16.04 2.73 1.36
N TYR A 62 -17.26 3.23 1.58
CA TYR A 62 -18.21 2.71 2.53
C TYR A 62 -19.56 2.54 1.84
N ARG A 63 -19.95 1.30 1.52
CA ARG A 63 -21.11 1.01 0.67
C ARG A 63 -22.01 -0.04 1.27
N LYS A 64 -23.33 0.12 1.12
CA LYS A 64 -24.33 -0.85 1.58
C LYS A 64 -24.06 -2.23 0.96
N ILE A 65 -24.07 -3.30 1.75
CA ILE A 65 -23.93 -4.67 1.25
C ILE A 65 -25.32 -5.28 1.08
N GLY A 66 -25.80 -5.28 -0.15
CA GLY A 66 -27.03 -5.97 -0.56
C GLY A 66 -28.30 -5.48 0.15
N ASP A 67 -29.44 -6.05 -0.24
CA ASP A 67 -30.72 -5.74 0.39
C ASP A 67 -31.09 -6.71 1.51
N ASN A 68 -30.37 -7.83 1.61
CA ASN A 68 -30.57 -8.87 2.63
C ASN A 68 -29.86 -8.60 3.96
N LYS A 69 -29.04 -7.54 4.05
CA LYS A 69 -28.40 -7.08 5.30
C LYS A 69 -28.65 -5.58 5.53
N PRO A 70 -29.88 -5.17 5.88
CA PRO A 70 -30.20 -3.76 6.10
C PRO A 70 -29.31 -3.12 7.17
N GLY A 71 -28.79 -1.93 6.89
CA GLY A 71 -27.91 -1.20 7.82
C GLY A 71 -26.47 -1.71 7.88
N MET A 72 -26.12 -2.72 7.09
CA MET A 72 -24.76 -3.25 7.01
C MET A 72 -24.03 -2.73 5.77
N TYR A 73 -22.74 -2.47 5.96
CA TYR A 73 -21.88 -1.84 4.98
C TYR A 73 -20.59 -2.61 4.80
N GLY A 74 -20.05 -2.44 3.62
CA GLY A 74 -18.73 -2.86 3.22
C GLY A 74 -17.78 -1.68 3.30
N ALA A 75 -16.65 -1.89 3.96
CA ALA A 75 -15.56 -0.93 4.00
C ALA A 75 -14.43 -1.43 3.09
N SER A 76 -13.94 -0.62 2.16
CA SER A 76 -12.77 -0.96 1.36
C SER A 76 -11.75 0.14 1.42
N ILE A 77 -10.48 -0.22 1.57
CA ILE A 77 -9.33 0.69 1.50
C ILE A 77 -8.48 0.27 0.31
N GLU A 78 -8.17 1.24 -0.54
CA GLU A 78 -7.31 1.08 -1.71
C GLU A 78 -6.02 1.84 -1.46
N ILE A 79 -4.90 1.14 -1.56
CA ILE A 79 -3.55 1.70 -1.48
C ILE A 79 -2.83 1.54 -2.80
N CYS A 80 -1.77 2.32 -2.98
CA CYS A 80 -0.73 2.03 -3.94
C CYS A 80 0.55 1.81 -3.17
N ASP A 81 1.09 0.60 -3.24
CA ASP A 81 2.42 0.27 -2.72
C ASP A 81 3.17 -0.53 -3.80
N PRO A 82 4.18 0.06 -4.46
CA PRO A 82 4.98 -0.62 -5.48
C PRO A 82 5.74 -1.85 -4.96
N SER A 83 5.99 -1.94 -3.66
CA SER A 83 6.76 -3.03 -3.05
C SER A 83 5.94 -4.30 -2.83
N LEU A 84 4.61 -4.19 -2.73
CA LEU A 84 3.72 -5.35 -2.53
C LEU A 84 3.58 -6.14 -3.82
N LYS A 85 3.95 -7.43 -3.80
CA LYS A 85 3.89 -8.32 -4.97
C LYS A 85 2.92 -9.49 -4.77
N SER A 86 2.48 -9.72 -3.55
CA SER A 86 1.66 -10.88 -3.20
C SER A 86 0.66 -10.59 -2.09
N ALA A 87 -0.33 -11.48 -1.97
CA ALA A 87 -1.28 -11.49 -0.87
C ALA A 87 -0.61 -11.56 0.51
N ASP A 88 0.52 -12.26 0.63
CA ASP A 88 1.24 -12.38 1.89
C ASP A 88 1.92 -11.08 2.28
N ASP A 89 2.41 -10.30 1.32
CA ASP A 89 2.97 -8.96 1.59
C ASP A 89 1.88 -7.99 2.07
N LEU A 90 0.68 -8.07 1.50
CA LEU A 90 -0.45 -7.20 1.85
C LEU A 90 -1.09 -7.55 3.19
N ARG A 91 -0.99 -8.80 3.64
CA ARG A 91 -1.74 -9.33 4.79
C ARG A 91 -1.50 -8.59 6.11
N PRO A 92 -0.27 -8.22 6.50
CA PRO A 92 -0.03 -7.44 7.71
C PRO A 92 -0.69 -6.06 7.63
N ILE A 93 -0.54 -5.34 6.51
CA ILE A 93 -1.12 -4.01 6.30
C ILE A 93 -2.65 -4.08 6.32
N ALA A 94 -3.23 -5.07 5.64
CA ALA A 94 -4.66 -5.29 5.64
C ALA A 94 -5.21 -5.56 7.05
N THR A 95 -4.44 -6.26 7.88
CA THR A 95 -4.78 -6.53 9.28
C THR A 95 -4.75 -5.27 10.14
N GLU A 96 -3.79 -4.36 9.93
CA GLU A 96 -3.76 -3.08 10.64
C GLU A 96 -4.94 -2.17 10.25
N TYR A 97 -5.31 -2.13 8.97
CA TYR A 97 -6.53 -1.44 8.54
C TYR A 97 -7.79 -2.05 9.15
N ALA A 98 -7.85 -3.38 9.23
CA ALA A 98 -8.91 -4.07 9.92
C ALA A 98 -8.96 -3.69 11.41
N LYS A 99 -7.84 -3.61 12.12
CA LYS A 99 -7.84 -3.14 13.53
C LYS A 99 -8.32 -1.69 13.65
N ALA A 100 -7.84 -0.80 12.79
CA ALA A 100 -8.22 0.61 12.81
C ALA A 100 -9.73 0.80 12.58
N LEU A 101 -10.29 0.11 11.58
CA LEU A 101 -11.73 0.12 11.32
C LEU A 101 -12.52 -0.49 12.49
N LYS A 102 -11.98 -1.48 13.21
CA LYS A 102 -12.66 -2.13 14.34
C LYS A 102 -12.74 -1.22 15.56
N ALA A 103 -11.78 -0.32 15.70
CA ALA A 103 -11.77 0.71 16.72
C ALA A 103 -12.61 1.95 16.37
N SER A 104 -13.13 2.04 15.13
CA SER A 104 -13.87 3.21 14.65
C SER A 104 -15.35 3.20 15.09
N PRO A 105 -16.03 4.37 15.09
CA PRO A 105 -17.45 4.48 15.41
C PRO A 105 -18.38 3.65 14.51
N ILE A 106 -17.96 3.32 13.28
CA ILE A 106 -18.76 2.57 12.30
C ILE A 106 -18.56 1.05 12.39
N ALA A 107 -17.75 0.57 13.34
CA ALA A 107 -17.34 -0.84 13.41
C ALA A 107 -18.52 -1.83 13.48
N GLU A 108 -19.62 -1.47 14.16
CA GLU A 108 -20.82 -2.29 14.30
C GLU A 108 -21.67 -2.37 13.02
N GLN A 109 -21.48 -1.41 12.11
CA GLN A 109 -22.18 -1.34 10.82
C GLN A 109 -21.35 -1.95 9.68
N ILE A 110 -20.10 -2.37 9.94
CA ILE A 110 -19.25 -3.05 8.97
C ILE A 110 -19.55 -4.55 9.01
N ASP A 111 -19.85 -5.13 7.84
CA ASP A 111 -20.02 -6.58 7.67
C ASP A 111 -18.83 -7.23 6.96
N THR A 112 -18.11 -6.48 6.12
CA THR A 112 -16.88 -6.96 5.49
C THR A 112 -15.93 -5.82 5.20
N VAL A 113 -14.64 -6.13 5.33
CA VAL A 113 -13.53 -5.26 4.98
C VAL A 113 -12.76 -5.82 3.79
N TRP A 114 -12.38 -4.97 2.85
CA TRP A 114 -11.42 -5.25 1.79
C TRP A 114 -10.25 -4.29 1.86
N VAL A 115 -9.04 -4.80 1.60
CA VAL A 115 -7.88 -3.96 1.35
C VAL A 115 -7.26 -4.41 0.04
N ALA A 116 -6.99 -3.46 -0.84
CA ALA A 116 -6.35 -3.72 -2.13
C ALA A 116 -5.17 -2.80 -2.32
N SER A 117 -4.07 -3.33 -2.84
CA SER A 117 -3.00 -2.55 -3.45
C SER A 117 -3.08 -2.72 -4.95
N TYR A 118 -3.09 -1.62 -5.71
CA TYR A 118 -2.92 -1.71 -7.15
C TYR A 118 -2.07 -0.62 -7.77
N GLN A 119 -1.49 -0.95 -8.92
CA GLN A 119 -0.76 -0.05 -9.80
C GLN A 119 -1.41 -0.04 -11.18
N VAL A 120 -1.28 1.09 -11.87
CA VAL A 120 -1.83 1.30 -13.21
C VAL A 120 -0.74 1.65 -14.22
N ASP A 121 -0.95 1.24 -15.46
CA ASP A 121 -0.27 1.75 -16.65
C ASP A 121 -1.34 2.46 -17.51
N GLY A 122 -1.32 3.80 -17.48
CA GLY A 122 -2.41 4.60 -18.03
C GLY A 122 -3.74 4.35 -17.30
N GLN A 123 -4.68 3.65 -17.95
CA GLN A 123 -5.98 3.30 -17.38
C GLN A 123 -6.07 1.81 -16.98
N ASP A 124 -5.08 1.01 -17.34
CA ASP A 124 -5.10 -0.42 -17.13
C ASP A 124 -4.50 -0.78 -15.77
N VAL A 125 -5.18 -1.64 -15.01
CA VAL A 125 -4.65 -2.19 -13.76
C VAL A 125 -3.65 -3.28 -14.10
N VAL A 126 -2.38 -3.08 -13.74
CA VAL A 126 -1.27 -3.97 -14.13
C VAL A 126 -0.75 -4.84 -12.99
N ASN A 127 -0.96 -4.41 -11.74
CA ASN A 127 -0.66 -5.20 -10.55
C ASN A 127 -1.78 -4.96 -9.55
N GLU A 128 -2.57 -5.99 -9.22
CA GLU A 128 -3.58 -5.93 -8.17
C GLU A 128 -3.33 -7.06 -7.17
N VAL A 129 -3.22 -6.68 -5.90
CA VAL A 129 -3.30 -7.61 -4.78
C VAL A 129 -4.46 -7.17 -3.92
N LYS A 130 -5.40 -8.09 -3.65
CA LYS A 130 -6.59 -7.79 -2.86
C LYS A 130 -6.82 -8.87 -1.83
N LEU A 131 -7.10 -8.44 -0.61
CA LEU A 131 -7.54 -9.28 0.49
C LEU A 131 -8.91 -8.84 0.98
N LYS A 132 -9.66 -9.79 1.51
CA LYS A 132 -10.90 -9.59 2.26
C LYS A 132 -10.73 -10.16 3.66
N ASP A 133 -11.59 -9.75 4.59
CA ASP A 133 -11.44 -10.10 6.02
C ASP A 133 -11.13 -11.57 6.36
N PRO A 134 -11.70 -12.60 5.70
CA PRO A 134 -11.34 -14.00 5.95
C PRO A 134 -9.91 -14.38 5.55
N ASP A 135 -9.23 -13.54 4.77
CA ASP A 135 -7.87 -13.78 4.29
C ASP A 135 -6.83 -12.95 5.09
N PHE A 136 -7.28 -12.11 6.05
CA PHE A 136 -6.42 -11.32 6.92
C PHE A 136 -5.77 -12.20 8.01
N GLN A 137 -4.77 -11.67 8.73
CA GLN A 137 -4.18 -12.39 9.88
C GLN A 137 -5.18 -12.45 11.06
N MET A 138 -6.07 -11.45 11.17
CA MET A 138 -7.16 -11.41 12.14
C MET A 138 -8.49 -11.25 11.41
N HIS A 139 -9.37 -12.23 11.60
CA HIS A 139 -10.69 -12.29 10.98
C HIS A 139 -11.69 -11.52 11.87
N LEU A 140 -11.77 -10.20 11.71
CA LEU A 140 -12.41 -9.31 12.68
C LEU A 140 -13.91 -9.07 12.42
N TRP A 141 -14.39 -9.36 11.22
CA TRP A 141 -15.80 -9.21 10.85
C TRP A 141 -16.42 -10.47 10.25
N ASN A 142 -15.62 -11.40 9.75
CA ASN A 142 -16.06 -12.71 9.30
C ASN A 142 -15.79 -13.79 10.33
N GLY A 143 -16.64 -13.79 11.36
CA GLY A 143 -16.87 -14.92 12.25
C GLY A 143 -18.11 -15.73 11.86
N ARG A 144 -18.15 -16.30 10.64
CA ARG A 144 -18.81 -17.60 10.41
C ARG A 144 -18.42 -18.27 9.10
N VAL A 145 -17.83 -19.46 9.26
CA VAL A 145 -18.02 -20.62 8.39
C VAL A 145 -19.53 -20.88 8.31
N VAL A 146 -20.06 -21.05 7.10
CA VAL A 146 -21.18 -21.97 6.85
C VAL A 146 -20.63 -23.16 6.10
#